data_AF-A0A6A3H7M5-F1
#
_entry.id   AF-A0A6A3H7M5-F1
#
_cell.length_a   1.000
_cell.length_b   1.000
_cell.length_c   1.000
_cell.angle_alpha   90.00
_cell.angle_beta   90.00
_cell.angle_gamma   90.00
#
_symmetry.space_group_name_H-M   'P 1'
#
loop_
_entity.id
_entity.type
_entity.pdbx_description
1 polymer ?
#
loop_
_entity_poly.entity_id
_entity_poly.type
_entity_poly.pdbx_seq_one_letter_code
_entity_poly.pdbx_strand_id
1 'polypeptide(L)'
;MKSKEASEWVKAMNSELKAHADNGSWTLIRRAAGVRPIGCRWVFAKKRNEHGRVVRYKARLVAKGFKQKFGVDFFETYSHVANMNSIRVVLSVVVAEAYVTEQLDTDTAFLNSDLKEQVFMEVPYGITNAENMMCKLDKAIYGLKQAASAWHQTIHAVFMKIGFCSCGADQCVYVKGAKGTYVYVCLYVDDMIIAAKTTEEINEVKVALKSAFKMKELGETKFILGMEIDHDRMAGTLMIKQTRYIDDVTNRFNQQDAKAVVNPCESG
;
A
#
# COMPACT_ATOMS: atom_id res chain seq x y z
N MET A 1 -24.45 -14.49 2.98
CA MET A 1 -23.34 -15.05 3.78
C MET A 1 -23.93 -15.86 4.93
N LYS A 2 -23.62 -17.16 5.06
CA LYS A 2 -24.06 -18.03 6.17
C LYS A 2 -22.86 -18.35 7.07
N SER A 3 -22.35 -17.37 7.81
CA SER A 3 -21.26 -17.53 8.78
C SER A 3 -21.61 -16.82 10.08
N LYS A 4 -21.14 -17.33 11.23
CA LYS A 4 -21.30 -16.67 12.54
C LYS A 4 -20.68 -15.25 12.57
N GLU A 5 -19.74 -14.98 11.66
CA GLU A 5 -19.05 -13.69 11.54
C GLU A 5 -19.62 -12.81 10.41
N ALA A 6 -20.79 -13.16 9.85
CA ALA A 6 -21.36 -12.49 8.68
C ALA A 6 -21.59 -10.98 8.91
N SER A 7 -22.01 -10.58 10.12
CA SER A 7 -22.21 -9.17 10.47
C SER A 7 -20.92 -8.36 10.36
N GLU A 8 -19.79 -8.91 10.81
CA GLU A 8 -18.49 -8.25 10.75
C GLU A 8 -17.96 -8.12 9.32
N TRP A 9 -18.21 -9.13 8.48
CA TRP A 9 -17.88 -9.05 7.05
C TRP A 9 -18.73 -8.02 6.30
N VAL A 10 -20.03 -7.93 6.61
CA VAL A 10 -20.93 -6.93 6.03
C VAL A 10 -20.51 -5.51 6.45
N LYS A 11 -20.16 -5.30 7.72
CA LYS A 11 -19.60 -4.01 8.19
C LYS A 11 -18.33 -3.65 7.40
N ALA A 12 -17.42 -4.60 7.21
CA ALA A 12 -16.19 -4.37 6.44
C ALA A 12 -16.48 -4.03 4.96
N MET A 13 -17.44 -4.71 4.32
CA MET A 13 -17.87 -4.39 2.96
C MET A 13 -18.49 -3.00 2.86
N ASN A 14 -19.37 -2.62 3.79
CA ASN A 14 -20.00 -1.30 3.81
C ASN A 14 -18.96 -0.20 4.00
N SER A 15 -17.94 -0.43 4.84
CA SER A 15 -16.82 0.50 5.00
C SER A 15 -16.02 0.68 3.70
N GLU A 16 -15.79 -0.40 2.94
CA GLU A 16 -15.10 -0.33 1.64
C GLU A 16 -15.95 0.40 0.59
N LEU A 17 -17.25 0.08 0.50
CA LEU A 17 -18.17 0.76 -0.42
C LEU A 17 -18.30 2.25 -0.09
N LYS A 18 -18.31 2.60 1.21
CA LYS A 18 -18.28 3.99 1.65
C LYS A 18 -16.99 4.68 1.20
N ALA A 19 -15.83 4.04 1.31
CA ALA A 19 -14.58 4.61 0.82
C ALA A 19 -14.62 4.87 -0.70
N HIS A 20 -15.22 3.97 -1.48
CA HIS A 20 -15.43 4.21 -2.91
C HIS A 20 -16.38 5.36 -3.20
N ALA A 21 -17.47 5.48 -2.44
CA ALA A 21 -18.42 6.57 -2.58
C ALA A 21 -17.79 7.92 -2.21
N ASP A 22 -17.09 7.99 -1.07
CA ASP A 22 -16.42 9.20 -0.58
C ASP A 22 -15.33 9.68 -1.56
N ASN A 23 -14.68 8.77 -2.30
CA ASN A 23 -13.67 9.10 -3.32
C ASN A 23 -14.25 9.28 -4.74
N GLY A 24 -15.55 9.07 -4.95
CA GLY A 24 -16.16 9.11 -6.28
C GLY A 24 -15.52 8.12 -7.25
N SER A 25 -15.25 6.87 -6.81
CA SER A 25 -14.46 5.91 -7.60
C SER A 25 -15.08 5.54 -8.96
N TRP A 26 -16.40 5.68 -9.08
CA TRP A 26 -17.12 5.42 -10.32
C TRP A 26 -18.44 6.16 -10.39
N THR A 27 -18.93 6.32 -11.61
CA THR A 27 -20.28 6.78 -11.92
C THR A 27 -21.11 5.60 -12.43
N LEU A 28 -22.34 5.45 -11.93
CA LEU A 28 -23.29 4.46 -12.45
C LEU A 28 -23.91 4.97 -13.74
N ILE A 29 -23.79 4.20 -14.82
CA ILE A 29 -24.38 4.52 -16.12
C ILE A 29 -25.15 3.33 -16.69
N ARG A 30 -26.11 3.62 -17.57
CA ARG A 30 -26.88 2.58 -18.24
C ARG A 30 -25.98 1.79 -19.17
N ARG A 31 -26.12 0.47 -19.18
CA ARG A 31 -25.30 -0.40 -20.03
C ARG A 31 -25.57 -0.11 -21.51
N ALA A 32 -24.54 0.36 -22.22
CA ALA A 32 -24.60 0.59 -23.66
C ALA A 32 -24.42 -0.73 -24.44
N ALA A 33 -25.01 -0.81 -25.64
CA ALA A 33 -24.84 -1.96 -26.52
C ALA A 33 -23.36 -2.11 -26.92
N GLY A 34 -22.84 -3.34 -26.89
CA GLY A 34 -21.46 -3.67 -27.28
C GLY A 34 -20.39 -3.45 -26.20
N VAL A 35 -20.70 -2.76 -25.10
CA VAL A 35 -19.77 -2.59 -23.97
C VAL A 35 -19.78 -3.84 -23.09
N ARG A 36 -18.59 -4.41 -22.86
CA ARG A 36 -18.40 -5.56 -21.97
C ARG A 36 -17.65 -5.12 -20.71
N PRO A 37 -18.37 -4.80 -19.61
CA PRO A 37 -17.71 -4.43 -18.36
C PRO A 37 -16.92 -5.62 -17.79
N ILE A 38 -15.81 -5.32 -17.13
CA ILE A 38 -15.07 -6.32 -16.35
C ILE A 38 -15.85 -6.62 -15.07
N GLY A 39 -15.82 -7.89 -14.63
CA GLY A 39 -16.40 -8.21 -13.33
C GLY A 39 -15.54 -7.71 -12.17
N CYS A 40 -16.05 -7.81 -10.95
CA CYS A 40 -15.31 -7.58 -9.72
C CYS A 40 -15.43 -8.77 -8.77
N ARG A 41 -14.67 -8.77 -7.68
CA ARG A 41 -14.78 -9.74 -6.59
C ARG A 41 -14.44 -9.10 -5.25
N TRP A 42 -14.98 -9.68 -4.19
CA TRP A 42 -14.62 -9.33 -2.83
C TRP A 42 -13.46 -10.20 -2.34
N VAL A 43 -12.45 -9.56 -1.74
CA VAL A 43 -11.33 -10.24 -1.07
C VAL A 43 -11.44 -9.97 0.43
N PHE A 44 -11.48 -11.03 1.22
CA PHE A 44 -11.67 -10.97 2.67
C PHE A 44 -10.41 -11.39 3.40
N ALA A 45 -10.03 -10.64 4.43
CA ALA A 45 -8.90 -10.95 5.28
C ALA A 45 -9.20 -10.61 6.74
N LYS A 46 -8.79 -11.48 7.66
CA LYS A 46 -8.79 -11.17 9.10
C LYS A 46 -7.41 -10.65 9.47
N LYS A 47 -7.35 -9.47 10.10
CA LYS A 47 -6.14 -8.96 10.72
C LYS A 47 -6.12 -9.42 12.17
N ARG A 48 -5.00 -10.03 12.57
CA ARG A 48 -4.79 -10.56 13.91
C ARG A 48 -3.67 -9.76 14.59
N ASN A 49 -3.76 -9.61 15.91
CA ASN A 49 -2.65 -9.08 16.70
C ASN A 49 -1.57 -10.13 16.94
N GLU A 50 -0.53 -9.76 17.69
CA GLU A 50 0.58 -10.64 18.09
C GLU A 50 0.12 -11.88 18.87
N HIS A 51 -1.00 -11.80 19.60
CA HIS A 51 -1.59 -12.94 20.32
C HIS A 51 -2.56 -13.77 19.45
N GLY A 52 -2.55 -13.59 18.13
CA GLY A 52 -3.41 -14.34 17.20
C GLY A 52 -4.91 -14.00 17.26
N ARG A 53 -5.33 -13.02 18.08
CA ARG A 53 -6.73 -12.60 18.19
C ARG A 53 -7.11 -11.72 17.01
N VAL A 54 -8.31 -11.95 16.45
CA VAL A 54 -8.83 -11.12 15.35
C VAL A 54 -9.15 -9.73 15.89
N VAL A 55 -8.43 -8.73 15.38
CA VAL A 55 -8.62 -7.32 15.74
C VAL A 55 -9.42 -6.55 14.71
N ARG A 56 -9.43 -7.02 13.45
CA ARG A 56 -10.14 -6.34 12.37
C ARG A 56 -10.50 -7.28 11.23
N TYR A 57 -11.71 -7.10 10.72
CA TYR A 57 -12.16 -7.68 9.46
C TYR A 57 -11.89 -6.69 8.33
N LYS A 58 -11.25 -7.15 7.25
CA LYS A 58 -10.93 -6.35 6.08
C LYS A 58 -11.58 -6.97 4.86
N ALA A 59 -12.44 -6.20 4.19
CA ALA A 59 -12.97 -6.54 2.88
C ALA A 59 -12.39 -5.54 1.87
N ARG A 60 -12.03 -6.02 0.68
CA ARG A 60 -11.60 -5.19 -0.43
C ARG A 60 -12.39 -5.52 -1.68
N LEU A 61 -12.83 -4.50 -2.40
CA LEU A 61 -13.41 -4.67 -3.72
C LEU A 61 -12.29 -4.66 -4.76
N VAL A 62 -12.22 -5.71 -5.57
CA VAL A 62 -11.14 -5.91 -6.54
C VAL A 62 -11.72 -6.13 -7.92
N ALA A 63 -11.35 -5.27 -8.87
CA ALA A 63 -11.66 -5.45 -10.28
C ALA A 63 -10.98 -6.73 -10.83
N LYS A 64 -11.64 -7.43 -11.75
CA LYS A 64 -11.04 -8.56 -12.47
C LYS A 64 -10.17 -8.03 -13.62
N GLY A 65 -9.13 -7.26 -13.32
CA GLY A 65 -8.29 -6.62 -14.34
C GLY A 65 -7.51 -7.59 -15.23
N PHE A 66 -7.40 -8.87 -14.88
CA PHE A 66 -6.93 -9.90 -15.81
C PHE A 66 -7.83 -10.08 -17.04
N LYS A 67 -9.07 -9.56 -17.01
CA LYS A 67 -9.97 -9.48 -18.18
C LYS A 67 -9.82 -8.20 -18.99
N GLN A 68 -9.00 -7.23 -18.55
CA GLN A 68 -8.71 -6.02 -19.32
C GLN A 68 -7.86 -6.35 -20.55
N LYS A 69 -8.07 -5.61 -21.63
CA LYS A 69 -7.36 -5.73 -22.90
C LYS A 69 -6.39 -4.56 -23.09
N PHE A 70 -5.14 -4.92 -23.39
CA PHE A 70 -4.11 -3.94 -23.76
C PHE A 70 -4.54 -3.19 -25.04
N GLY A 71 -4.28 -1.88 -25.08
CA GLY A 71 -4.65 -1.02 -26.20
C GLY A 71 -6.12 -0.58 -26.21
N VAL A 72 -6.92 -1.02 -25.22
CA VAL A 72 -8.32 -0.64 -25.05
C VAL A 72 -8.58 -0.14 -23.63
N ASP A 73 -8.35 -1.03 -22.64
CA ASP A 73 -8.66 -0.75 -21.23
C ASP A 73 -7.44 -0.19 -20.46
N PHE A 74 -6.24 -0.34 -21.02
CA PHE A 74 -4.99 0.18 -20.50
C PHE A 74 -3.92 0.23 -21.59
N PHE A 75 -2.97 1.15 -21.44
CA PHE A 75 -1.83 1.31 -22.36
C PHE A 75 -0.49 1.19 -21.62
N GLU A 76 -0.44 1.53 -20.34
CA GLU A 76 0.75 1.44 -19.51
C GLU A 76 0.40 0.79 -18.16
N THR A 77 1.25 -0.12 -17.69
CA THR A 77 1.08 -0.79 -16.39
C THR A 77 2.29 -0.65 -15.50
N TYR A 78 3.37 -0.06 -16.02
CA TYR A 78 4.62 0.01 -15.31
C TYR A 78 4.50 0.98 -14.13
N SER A 79 4.86 0.50 -12.95
CA SER A 79 4.91 1.28 -11.71
C SER A 79 6.25 1.01 -11.06
N HIS A 80 6.93 2.07 -10.67
CA HIS A 80 8.07 1.94 -9.78
C HIS A 80 7.59 1.51 -8.40
N VAL A 81 8.45 0.80 -7.70
CA VAL A 81 8.32 0.43 -6.29
C VAL A 81 9.72 0.54 -5.70
N ALA A 82 9.85 1.09 -4.48
CA ALA A 82 11.16 1.20 -3.84
C ALA A 82 11.82 -0.18 -3.74
N ASN A 83 13.06 -0.25 -4.22
CA ASN A 83 13.88 -1.44 -4.11
C ASN A 83 14.28 -1.64 -2.65
N MET A 84 14.23 -2.89 -2.20
CA MET A 84 14.65 -3.26 -0.85
C MET A 84 16.09 -2.84 -0.54
N ASN A 85 16.99 -2.89 -1.53
CA ASN A 85 18.36 -2.43 -1.36
C ASN A 85 18.44 -0.92 -1.14
N SER A 86 17.62 -0.13 -1.85
CA SER A 86 17.53 1.32 -1.64
C SER A 86 17.02 1.65 -0.25
N ILE A 87 15.99 0.93 0.23
CA ILE A 87 15.50 1.07 1.60
C ILE A 87 16.63 0.78 2.59
N ARG A 88 17.38 -0.32 2.43
CA ARG A 88 18.52 -0.66 3.30
C ARG A 88 19.62 0.38 3.27
N VAL A 89 19.91 0.98 2.11
CA VAL A 89 20.87 2.09 1.98
C VAL A 89 20.38 3.30 2.76
N VAL A 90 19.11 3.68 2.64
CA VAL A 90 18.53 4.80 3.42
C VAL A 90 18.58 4.50 4.91
N LEU A 91 18.27 3.27 5.35
CA LEU A 91 18.42 2.87 6.75
C LEU A 91 19.87 2.93 7.23
N SER A 92 20.84 2.65 6.36
CA SER A 92 22.27 2.79 6.69
C SER A 92 22.65 4.26 6.87
N VAL A 93 22.14 5.15 6.02
CA VAL A 93 22.28 6.61 6.17
C VAL A 93 21.65 7.09 7.47
N VAL A 94 20.48 6.53 7.83
CA VAL A 94 19.80 6.88 9.09
C VAL A 94 20.70 6.66 10.30
N VAL A 95 21.42 5.53 10.34
CA VAL A 95 22.37 5.25 11.42
C VAL A 95 23.58 6.16 11.34
N ALA A 96 24.21 6.26 10.16
CA ALA A 96 25.44 7.02 9.97
C ALA A 96 25.27 8.50 10.34
N GLU A 97 24.10 9.07 10.04
CA GLU A 97 23.80 10.47 10.25
C GLU A 97 22.93 10.71 11.50
N ALA A 98 22.64 9.68 12.30
CA ALA A 98 21.78 9.75 13.47
C ALA A 98 20.40 10.41 13.20
N TYR A 99 19.74 9.99 12.12
CA TYR A 99 18.41 10.49 11.74
C TYR A 99 17.30 9.85 12.57
N VAL A 100 16.12 10.46 12.52
CA VAL A 100 14.86 9.87 13.02
C VAL A 100 14.08 9.32 11.85
N THR A 101 13.33 8.24 12.08
CA THR A 101 12.52 7.58 11.05
C THR A 101 11.09 7.36 11.49
N GLU A 102 10.13 7.79 10.69
CA GLU A 102 8.71 7.56 10.92
C GLU A 102 7.99 7.01 9.70
N GLN A 103 6.89 6.30 9.96
CA GLN A 103 6.10 5.61 8.95
C GLN A 103 4.74 6.26 8.72
N LEU A 104 4.39 6.35 7.45
CA LEU A 104 3.06 6.71 6.98
C LEU A 104 2.50 5.60 6.09
N ASP A 105 1.19 5.41 6.17
CA ASP A 105 0.41 4.55 5.26
C ASP A 105 -0.65 5.40 4.58
N THR A 106 -0.73 5.33 3.26
CA THR A 106 -1.79 6.04 2.52
C THR A 106 -3.10 5.27 2.65
N ASP A 107 -4.14 5.93 3.15
CA ASP A 107 -5.46 5.31 3.17
C ASP A 107 -6.01 5.23 1.74
N THR A 108 -6.36 4.01 1.33
CA THR A 108 -6.95 3.75 0.01
C THR A 108 -6.13 4.31 -1.16
N ALA A 109 -4.81 4.12 -1.16
CA ALA A 109 -3.84 4.63 -2.14
C ALA A 109 -4.38 4.77 -3.58
N PHE A 110 -4.86 3.67 -4.17
CA PHE A 110 -5.34 3.68 -5.57
C PHE A 110 -6.57 4.57 -5.80
N LEU A 111 -7.47 4.70 -4.82
CA LEU A 111 -8.69 5.51 -4.95
C LEU A 111 -8.41 7.01 -5.02
N ASN A 112 -7.21 7.43 -4.60
CA ASN A 112 -6.77 8.83 -4.72
C ASN A 112 -6.36 9.19 -6.16
N SER A 113 -6.25 8.21 -7.07
CA SER A 113 -5.69 8.42 -8.41
C SER A 113 -6.78 8.39 -9.47
N ASP A 114 -6.80 9.39 -10.33
CA ASP A 114 -7.70 9.41 -11.49
C ASP A 114 -7.32 8.31 -12.49
N LEU A 115 -8.35 7.71 -13.09
CA LEU A 115 -8.17 6.75 -14.17
C LEU A 115 -8.24 7.49 -15.51
N LYS A 116 -7.15 7.47 -16.28
CA LYS A 116 -7.09 8.11 -17.61
C LYS A 116 -7.91 7.32 -18.64
N GLU A 117 -7.87 5.98 -18.56
CA GLU A 117 -8.57 5.12 -19.50
C GLU A 117 -10.03 4.89 -19.11
N GLN A 118 -10.85 4.62 -20.11
CA GLN A 118 -12.25 4.32 -19.92
C GLN A 118 -12.44 2.84 -19.60
N VAL A 119 -12.51 2.50 -18.30
CA VAL A 119 -12.77 1.13 -17.85
C VAL A 119 -14.17 1.02 -17.26
N PHE A 120 -14.92 0.01 -17.69
CA PHE A 120 -16.24 -0.29 -17.15
C PHE A 120 -16.21 -1.54 -16.30
N MET A 121 -16.91 -1.52 -15.17
CA MET A 121 -17.00 -2.62 -14.23
C MET A 121 -18.47 -2.99 -13.94
N GLU A 122 -18.75 -4.26 -13.70
CA GLU A 122 -20.05 -4.70 -13.19
C GLU A 122 -20.34 -4.05 -11.83
N VAL A 123 -21.61 -3.73 -11.56
CA VAL A 123 -22.00 -3.18 -10.25
C VAL A 123 -21.68 -4.22 -9.17
N PRO A 124 -20.89 -3.85 -8.14
CA PRO A 124 -20.44 -4.81 -7.15
C PRO A 124 -21.59 -5.30 -6.27
N TYR A 125 -21.48 -6.55 -5.81
CA TYR A 125 -22.38 -7.09 -4.80
C TYR A 125 -22.35 -6.22 -3.54
N GLY A 126 -23.52 -5.79 -3.07
CA GLY A 126 -23.69 -4.82 -1.99
C GLY A 126 -24.29 -3.49 -2.43
N ILE A 127 -24.35 -3.23 -3.74
CA ILE A 127 -25.07 -2.09 -4.33
C ILE A 127 -26.27 -2.62 -5.11
N THR A 128 -27.45 -2.03 -4.88
CA THR A 128 -28.66 -2.36 -5.62
C THR A 128 -28.54 -1.94 -7.08
N ASN A 129 -28.73 -2.88 -8.01
CA ASN A 129 -28.68 -2.62 -9.44
C ASN A 129 -30.01 -2.99 -10.12
N ALA A 130 -31.04 -2.17 -9.91
CA ALA A 130 -32.39 -2.43 -10.44
C ALA A 130 -32.53 -2.16 -11.95
N GLU A 131 -31.62 -1.36 -12.54
CA GLU A 131 -31.79 -0.81 -13.90
C GLU A 131 -30.75 -1.31 -14.92
N ASN A 132 -30.11 -2.46 -14.65
CA ASN A 132 -29.05 -3.03 -15.49
C ASN A 132 -27.92 -2.02 -15.79
N MET A 133 -27.50 -1.31 -14.74
CA MET A 133 -26.43 -0.31 -14.78
C MET A 133 -25.05 -0.99 -14.75
N MET A 134 -24.03 -0.21 -15.08
CA MET A 134 -22.61 -0.56 -14.92
C MET A 134 -21.84 0.62 -14.31
N CYS A 135 -20.72 0.32 -13.66
CA CYS A 135 -19.80 1.34 -13.13
C CYS A 135 -18.87 1.79 -14.27
N LYS A 136 -18.86 3.07 -14.59
CA LYS A 136 -17.73 3.70 -15.31
C LYS A 136 -16.72 4.12 -14.24
N LEU A 137 -15.54 3.51 -14.24
CA LEU A 137 -14.50 3.83 -13.26
C LEU A 137 -13.88 5.19 -13.57
N ASP A 138 -13.89 6.08 -12.59
CA ASP A 138 -13.29 7.41 -12.68
C ASP A 138 -11.98 7.47 -11.87
N LYS A 139 -11.82 6.58 -10.87
CA LYS A 139 -10.58 6.37 -10.11
C LYS A 139 -9.99 4.99 -10.36
N ALA A 140 -8.68 4.87 -10.15
CA ALA A 140 -8.02 3.58 -10.09
C ALA A 140 -8.52 2.77 -8.87
N ILE A 141 -8.72 1.47 -9.05
CA ILE A 141 -9.13 0.56 -7.98
C ILE A 141 -8.27 -0.70 -7.97
N TYR A 142 -8.26 -1.41 -6.84
CA TYR A 142 -7.52 -2.66 -6.72
C TYR A 142 -7.88 -3.65 -7.84
N GLY A 143 -6.87 -4.32 -8.38
CA GLY A 143 -7.03 -5.34 -9.40
C GLY A 143 -7.01 -4.83 -10.84
N LEU A 144 -7.11 -3.52 -11.08
CA LEU A 144 -6.80 -2.95 -12.39
C LEU A 144 -5.30 -3.07 -12.68
N LYS A 145 -4.95 -3.29 -13.95
CA LYS A 145 -3.55 -3.46 -14.38
C LYS A 145 -2.72 -2.18 -14.23
N GLN A 146 -3.33 -1.01 -14.40
CA GLN A 146 -2.67 0.29 -14.33
C GLN A 146 -2.76 0.98 -12.96
N ALA A 147 -3.42 0.37 -11.96
CA ALA A 147 -3.73 1.06 -10.70
C ALA A 147 -2.47 1.51 -9.94
N ALA A 148 -1.44 0.67 -9.88
CA ALA A 148 -0.19 1.03 -9.21
C ALA A 148 0.52 2.18 -9.95
N SER A 149 0.52 2.15 -11.28
CA SER A 149 1.13 3.20 -12.11
C SER A 149 0.42 4.54 -11.93
N ALA A 150 -0.92 4.54 -11.97
CA ALA A 150 -1.73 5.73 -11.72
C ALA A 150 -1.41 6.34 -10.35
N TRP A 151 -1.34 5.50 -9.31
CA TRP A 151 -0.97 5.95 -7.97
C TRP A 151 0.42 6.52 -7.88
N HIS A 152 1.43 5.83 -8.44
CA HIS A 152 2.79 6.33 -8.47
C HIS A 152 2.85 7.71 -9.14
N GLN A 153 2.20 7.89 -10.29
CA GLN A 153 2.14 9.19 -10.99
C GLN A 153 1.50 10.28 -10.12
N THR A 154 0.38 9.97 -9.47
CA THR A 154 -0.35 10.91 -8.60
C THR A 154 0.50 11.37 -7.41
N ILE A 155 1.11 10.45 -6.66
CA ILE A 155 1.90 10.81 -5.48
C ILE A 155 3.25 11.43 -5.88
N HIS A 156 3.86 10.98 -6.97
CA HIS A 156 5.09 11.58 -7.51
C HIS A 156 4.90 13.07 -7.81
N ALA A 157 3.78 13.44 -8.45
CA ALA A 157 3.46 14.84 -8.73
C ALA A 157 3.35 15.68 -7.44
N VAL A 158 2.81 15.11 -6.37
CA VAL A 158 2.77 15.78 -5.07
C VAL A 158 4.17 15.97 -4.50
N PHE A 159 5.03 14.94 -4.51
CA PHE A 159 6.41 15.06 -4.06
C PHE A 159 7.18 16.15 -4.82
N MET A 160 7.07 16.20 -6.14
CA MET A 160 7.72 17.25 -6.94
C MET A 160 7.19 18.64 -6.55
N LYS A 161 5.88 18.78 -6.36
CA LYS A 161 5.25 20.04 -5.97
C LYS A 161 5.73 20.55 -4.59
N ILE A 162 5.99 19.65 -3.66
CA ILE A 162 6.46 20.01 -2.31
C ILE A 162 8.00 20.10 -2.20
N GLY A 163 8.69 20.07 -3.35
CA GLY A 163 10.12 20.35 -3.48
C GLY A 163 11.04 19.14 -3.28
N PHE A 164 10.53 17.93 -3.37
CA PHE A 164 11.37 16.73 -3.44
C PHE A 164 11.83 16.48 -4.88
N CYS A 165 12.96 15.81 -5.01
CA CYS A 165 13.44 15.23 -6.25
C CYS A 165 13.44 13.70 -6.12
N SER A 166 13.16 13.00 -7.21
CA SER A 166 13.27 11.55 -7.26
C SER A 166 14.74 11.13 -7.48
N CYS A 167 15.19 10.11 -6.77
CA CYS A 167 16.56 9.61 -6.88
C CYS A 167 16.77 8.88 -8.22
N GLY A 168 17.85 9.22 -8.94
CA GLY A 168 18.15 8.60 -10.24
C GLY A 168 18.42 7.09 -10.16
N ALA A 169 18.85 6.58 -9.00
CA ALA A 169 19.08 5.16 -8.79
C ALA A 169 17.80 4.38 -8.44
N ASP A 170 16.80 5.06 -7.85
CA ASP A 170 15.52 4.46 -7.48
C ASP A 170 14.44 5.55 -7.45
N GLN A 171 13.49 5.46 -8.39
CA GLN A 171 12.51 6.53 -8.58
C GLN A 171 11.49 6.66 -7.42
N CYS A 172 11.41 5.64 -6.57
CA CYS A 172 10.56 5.65 -5.38
C CYS A 172 11.29 6.10 -4.11
N VAL A 173 12.56 6.52 -4.23
CA VAL A 173 13.27 7.24 -3.17
C VAL A 173 13.28 8.72 -3.51
N TYR A 174 12.63 9.51 -2.67
CA TYR A 174 12.54 10.95 -2.82
C TYR A 174 13.49 11.63 -1.84
N VAL A 175 14.17 12.67 -2.30
CA VAL A 175 15.13 13.44 -1.49
C VAL A 175 14.81 14.92 -1.59
N LYS A 176 14.80 15.61 -0.44
CA LYS A 176 14.69 17.07 -0.35
C LYS A 176 15.75 17.61 0.59
N GLY A 177 16.37 18.73 0.26
CA GLY A 177 17.40 19.36 1.10
C GLY A 177 18.65 19.74 0.31
N ALA A 178 19.62 20.34 1.00
CA ALA A 178 20.86 20.82 0.41
C ALA A 178 21.99 20.83 1.46
N LYS A 179 23.24 20.84 0.97
CA LYS A 179 24.45 21.04 1.80
C LYS A 179 24.58 20.06 2.98
N GLY A 180 24.15 18.81 2.81
CA GLY A 180 24.32 17.75 3.81
C GLY A 180 23.13 17.53 4.76
N THR A 181 22.12 18.42 4.74
CA THR A 181 20.85 18.18 5.44
C THR A 181 19.83 17.70 4.43
N TYR A 182 19.39 16.45 4.57
CA TYR A 182 18.46 15.82 3.65
C TYR A 182 17.29 15.18 4.40
N VAL A 183 16.12 15.23 3.76
CA VAL A 183 14.94 14.47 4.11
C VAL A 183 14.75 13.42 3.03
N TYR A 184 14.69 12.16 3.43
CA TYR A 184 14.47 11.02 2.55
C TYR A 184 13.05 10.49 2.74
N VAL A 185 12.39 10.15 1.65
CA VAL A 185 11.14 9.38 1.67
C VAL A 185 11.29 8.16 0.78
N CYS A 186 11.17 6.97 1.38
CA CYS A 186 11.08 5.71 0.62
C CYS A 186 9.60 5.34 0.47
N LEU A 187 9.11 5.27 -0.77
CA LEU A 187 7.75 4.91 -1.10
C LEU A 187 7.66 3.46 -1.59
N TYR A 188 7.01 2.58 -0.84
CA TYR A 188 6.65 1.24 -1.30
C TYR A 188 5.13 1.14 -1.46
N VAL A 189 4.65 1.49 -2.65
CA VAL A 189 3.22 1.51 -2.98
C VAL A 189 2.41 2.36 -1.98
N ASP A 190 1.81 1.74 -0.96
CA ASP A 190 0.95 2.38 0.03
C ASP A 190 1.76 2.87 1.26
N ASP A 191 2.89 2.21 1.55
CA ASP A 191 3.74 2.41 2.73
C ASP A 191 4.87 3.39 2.45
N MET A 192 5.14 4.29 3.41
CA MET A 192 6.21 5.29 3.33
C MET A 192 7.07 5.28 4.59
N ILE A 193 8.37 5.40 4.39
CA ILE A 193 9.34 5.70 5.46
C ILE A 193 9.89 7.08 5.20
N ILE A 194 9.78 7.96 6.19
CA ILE A 194 10.34 9.30 6.17
C ILE A 194 11.53 9.30 7.13
N ALA A 195 12.71 9.69 6.63
CA ALA A 195 13.93 9.83 7.41
C ALA A 195 14.43 11.27 7.32
N ALA A 196 14.68 11.90 8.47
CA ALA A 196 15.20 13.26 8.54
C ALA A 196 16.05 13.47 9.80
N LYS A 197 16.74 14.61 9.89
CA LYS A 197 17.56 14.91 11.06
C LYS A 197 16.70 15.19 12.29
N THR A 198 15.55 15.84 12.09
CA THR A 198 14.63 16.18 13.19
C THR A 198 13.20 15.73 12.93
N THR A 199 12.43 15.57 14.01
CA THR A 199 11.01 15.21 13.93
C THR A 199 10.16 16.35 13.33
N GLU A 200 10.61 17.60 13.45
CA GLU A 200 9.98 18.75 12.83
C GLU A 200 10.00 18.65 11.30
N GLU A 201 11.14 18.27 10.71
CA GLU A 201 11.26 18.04 9.26
C GLU A 201 10.33 16.92 8.79
N ILE A 202 10.21 15.83 9.56
CA ILE A 202 9.25 14.75 9.28
C ILE A 202 7.81 15.28 9.33
N ASN A 203 7.49 16.10 10.33
CA ASN A 203 6.16 16.67 10.51
C ASN A 203 5.77 17.62 9.37
N GLU A 204 6.70 18.40 8.83
CA GLU A 204 6.45 19.21 7.64
C GLU A 204 6.04 18.36 6.44
N VAL A 205 6.73 17.24 6.19
CA VAL A 205 6.39 16.31 5.12
C VAL A 205 5.03 15.67 5.37
N LYS A 206 4.76 15.23 6.60
CA LYS A 206 3.46 14.67 7.00
C LYS A 206 2.32 15.64 6.74
N VAL A 207 2.46 16.91 7.16
CA VAL A 207 1.44 17.95 6.96
C VAL A 207 1.18 18.17 5.46
N ALA A 208 2.25 18.28 4.67
CA ALA A 208 2.14 18.44 3.23
C ALA A 208 1.42 17.24 2.58
N LEU A 209 1.79 16.01 2.93
CA LEU A 209 1.14 14.80 2.41
C LEU A 209 -0.32 14.66 2.87
N LYS A 210 -0.62 14.98 4.13
CA LYS A 210 -1.99 14.99 4.69
C LYS A 210 -2.90 16.04 4.06
N SER A 211 -2.32 17.12 3.54
CA SER A 211 -3.09 18.13 2.78
C SER A 211 -3.54 17.62 1.41
N ALA A 212 -2.81 16.64 0.84
CA ALA A 212 -3.10 16.06 -0.47
C ALA A 212 -3.91 14.75 -0.37
N PHE A 213 -3.62 13.92 0.64
CA PHE A 213 -4.18 12.58 0.77
C PHE A 213 -4.58 12.27 2.20
N LYS A 214 -5.50 11.31 2.35
CA LYS A 214 -5.82 10.75 3.66
C LYS A 214 -4.70 9.81 4.10
N MET A 215 -3.90 10.22 5.08
CA MET A 215 -2.77 9.45 5.59
C MET A 215 -3.03 8.89 6.99
N LYS A 216 -2.49 7.69 7.26
CA LYS A 216 -2.36 7.13 8.60
C LYS A 216 -0.92 7.27 9.07
N GLU A 217 -0.73 7.79 10.27
CA GLU A 217 0.58 7.79 10.90
C GLU A 217 0.75 6.50 11.69
N LEU A 218 1.85 5.80 11.43
CA LEU A 218 2.22 4.58 12.14
C LEU A 218 3.26 4.86 13.24
N GLY A 219 3.79 6.09 13.29
CA GLY A 219 4.78 6.53 14.26
C GLY A 219 6.18 6.09 13.88
N GLU A 220 7.00 5.78 14.87
CA GLU A 220 8.36 5.30 14.65
C GLU A 220 8.38 4.04 13.76
N THR A 221 9.38 3.99 12.88
CA THR A 221 9.56 2.89 11.95
C THR A 221 9.89 1.59 12.68
N LYS A 222 8.90 0.72 12.84
CA LYS A 222 9.05 -0.59 13.51
C LYS A 222 8.91 -1.78 12.56
N PHE A 223 8.17 -1.63 11.47
CA PHE A 223 7.92 -2.72 10.53
C PHE A 223 7.91 -2.22 9.09
N ILE A 224 8.85 -2.65 8.26
CA ILE A 224 8.91 -2.32 6.83
C ILE A 224 8.81 -3.62 6.04
N LEU A 225 7.75 -3.78 5.22
CA LEU A 225 7.66 -4.86 4.23
C LEU A 225 7.91 -6.28 4.77
N GLY A 226 7.45 -6.53 6.01
CA GLY A 226 7.66 -7.82 6.68
C GLY A 226 9.04 -7.97 7.37
N MET A 227 9.79 -6.89 7.48
CA MET A 227 10.98 -6.78 8.32
C MET A 227 10.68 -5.91 9.53
N GLU A 228 11.08 -6.38 10.70
CA GLU A 228 11.09 -5.64 11.95
C GLU A 228 12.34 -4.76 12.00
N ILE A 229 12.18 -3.53 12.45
CA ILE A 229 13.25 -2.55 12.61
C ILE A 229 13.36 -2.21 14.08
N ASP A 230 14.59 -2.30 14.58
CA ASP A 230 14.94 -1.98 15.96
C ASP A 230 16.04 -0.93 15.93
N HIS A 231 15.69 0.32 16.18
CA HIS A 231 16.58 1.46 16.04
C HIS A 231 16.94 2.01 17.43
N ASP A 232 18.12 1.62 17.93
CA ASP A 232 18.68 2.19 19.15
C ASP A 232 19.55 3.41 18.80
N ARG A 233 18.94 4.59 18.90
CA ARG A 233 19.61 5.87 18.63
C ARG A 233 20.69 6.21 19.67
N MET A 234 20.61 5.69 20.89
CA MET A 234 21.63 5.96 21.92
C MET A 234 22.88 5.11 21.67
N ALA A 235 22.69 3.84 21.32
CA ALA A 235 23.77 2.95 20.92
C ALA A 235 24.28 3.23 19.50
N GLY A 236 23.52 3.98 18.68
CA GLY A 236 23.84 4.24 17.28
C GLY A 236 23.74 2.98 16.42
N THR A 237 22.76 2.12 16.69
CA THR A 237 22.58 0.85 15.98
C THR A 237 21.17 0.72 15.41
N LEU A 238 21.06 0.05 14.27
CA LEU A 238 19.77 -0.33 13.68
C LEU A 238 19.84 -1.80 13.27
N MET A 239 18.95 -2.61 13.85
CA MET A 239 18.81 -4.01 13.49
C MET A 239 17.58 -4.25 12.63
N ILE A 240 17.74 -5.09 11.61
CA ILE A 240 16.66 -5.59 10.77
C ILE A 240 16.47 -7.06 11.12
N LYS A 241 15.29 -7.42 11.62
CA LYS A 241 14.93 -8.80 12.01
C LYS A 241 13.68 -9.26 11.25
N GLN A 242 13.52 -10.58 11.09
CA GLN A 242 12.33 -11.19 10.49
C GLN A 242 11.78 -12.32 11.37
N THR A 243 11.98 -12.22 12.68
CA THR A 243 11.60 -13.25 13.66
C THR A 243 10.15 -13.64 13.51
N ARG A 244 9.23 -12.67 13.44
CA ARG A 244 7.81 -12.95 13.27
C ARG A 244 7.49 -13.70 11.98
N TYR A 245 8.15 -13.38 10.88
CA TYR A 245 7.94 -14.10 9.62
C TYR A 245 8.40 -15.55 9.73
N ILE A 246 9.56 -15.78 10.34
CA ILE A 246 10.08 -17.12 10.61
C ILE A 246 9.09 -17.89 11.48
N ASP A 247 8.61 -17.30 12.57
CA ASP A 247 7.62 -17.92 13.46
C ASP A 247 6.31 -18.23 12.74
N ASP A 248 5.79 -17.30 11.92
CA ASP A 248 4.57 -17.53 11.15
C ASP A 248 4.73 -18.69 10.14
N VAL A 249 5.93 -18.84 9.54
CA VAL A 249 6.26 -19.95 8.64
C VAL A 249 6.36 -21.26 9.41
N THR A 250 7.10 -21.32 10.52
CA THR A 250 7.23 -22.55 11.33
C THR A 250 5.88 -22.99 11.88
N ASN A 251 5.06 -22.05 12.37
CA ASN A 251 3.69 -22.31 12.82
C ASN A 251 2.83 -22.89 11.69
N ARG A 252 2.89 -22.29 10.50
CA ARG A 252 2.07 -22.71 9.35
C ARG A 252 2.35 -24.16 8.91
N PHE A 253 3.60 -24.60 9.03
CA PHE A 253 4.03 -25.94 8.64
C PHE A 253 4.19 -26.91 9.82
N ASN A 254 3.79 -26.51 11.03
CA ASN A 254 3.98 -27.28 12.27
C ASN A 254 5.44 -27.72 12.48
N GLN A 255 6.38 -26.80 12.23
CA GLN A 255 7.84 -27.00 12.33
C GLN A 255 8.44 -26.19 13.49
N GLN A 256 7.65 -25.89 14.53
CA GLN A 256 8.10 -25.12 15.70
C GLN A 256 9.21 -25.86 16.46
N ASP A 257 9.12 -27.19 16.53
CA ASP A 257 10.08 -28.07 17.20
C ASP A 257 11.09 -28.69 16.22
N ALA A 258 11.23 -28.13 15.01
CA ALA A 258 12.19 -28.61 14.04
C ALA A 258 13.62 -28.45 14.59
N LYS A 259 14.47 -29.47 14.36
CA LYS A 259 15.87 -29.42 14.80
C LYS A 259 16.58 -28.26 14.10
N ALA A 260 17.26 -27.43 14.88
CA ALA A 260 18.11 -26.38 14.35
C ALA A 260 19.25 -27.03 13.54
N VAL A 261 19.43 -26.57 12.30
CA VAL A 261 20.59 -26.86 11.46
C VAL A 261 21.38 -25.57 11.28
N VAL A 262 22.70 -25.68 11.20
CA VAL A 262 23.57 -24.49 11.13
C VAL A 262 23.43 -23.80 9.77
N ASN A 263 23.09 -24.58 8.73
CA ASN A 263 22.71 -24.03 7.43
C ASN A 263 21.54 -24.82 6.81
N PRO A 264 20.69 -24.16 6.00
CA PRO A 264 19.53 -24.81 5.37
C PRO A 264 19.88 -25.77 4.22
N CYS A 265 21.16 -25.88 3.86
CA CYS A 265 21.66 -26.81 2.83
C CYS A 265 22.30 -28.08 3.43
N GLU A 266 22.41 -28.19 4.75
CA GLU A 266 22.88 -29.38 5.42
C GLU A 266 21.79 -30.43 5.29
N SER A 267 22.09 -31.48 4.54
CA SER A 267 21.26 -32.68 4.48
C SER A 267 21.15 -33.27 5.88
N GLY A 268 19.94 -33.22 6.42
CA GLY A 268 19.57 -33.86 7.69
C GLY A 268 19.44 -35.37 7.61
#